data_AF-A0A4Q3VWQ1-F1
#
_entry.id   AF-A0A4Q3VWQ1-F1
#
_cell.length_a   1.000
_cell.length_b   1.000
_cell.length_c   1.000
_cell.angle_alpha   90.00
_cell.angle_beta   90.00
_cell.angle_gamma   90.00
#
_symmetry.space_group_name_H-M   'P 1'
#
loop_
_entity.id
_entity.type
_entity.pdbx_description
1 polymer ?
#
loop_
_entity_poly.entity_id
_entity_poly.type
_entity_poly.pdbx_seq_one_letter_code
_entity_poly.pdbx_strand_id
1 'polypeptide(L)' 'MRPDGRQPDQLRSVTLETGVSKFAEGSCLIRQGDTHML' A
#
# COMPACT_ATOMS: atom_id res chain seq x y z
N MET A 1 -18.80 -13.98 0.12
CA MET A 1 -18.17 -13.12 -0.90
C MET A 1 -17.69 -11.86 -0.21
N ARG A 2 -16.43 -11.43 -0.40
CA ARG A 2 -15.92 -10.20 0.23
C ARG A 2 -16.57 -8.97 -0.43
N PRO A 3 -16.84 -7.87 0.29
CA PRO A 3 -17.42 -6.65 -0.29
C PRO A 3 -16.59 -6.09 -1.45
N ASP A 4 -15.27 -6.22 -1.36
CA ASP A 4 -14.32 -5.72 -2.35
C ASP A 4 -14.23 -6.61 -3.61
N GLY A 5 -15.04 -7.67 -3.71
CA GLY A 5 -15.04 -8.62 -4.84
C GLY A 5 -13.81 -9.54 -4.93
N ARG A 6 -12.87 -9.41 -3.99
CA ARG A 6 -11.63 -10.22 -3.95
C ARG A 6 -11.88 -11.66 -3.52
N GLN A 7 -11.05 -12.57 -4.03
CA GLN A 7 -10.99 -13.95 -3.54
C GLN A 7 -10.51 -14.01 -2.08
N PRO A 8 -10.81 -15.11 -1.35
CA PRO A 8 -10.39 -15.27 0.05
C PRO A 8 -8.88 -15.12 0.27
N ASP A 9 -8.09 -15.56 -0.70
CA ASP A 9 -6.62 -15.57 -0.74
C ASP A 9 -6.02 -14.35 -1.47
N GLN A 10 -6.83 -13.53 -2.13
CA GLN A 10 -6.36 -12.39 -2.89
C GLN A 10 -6.11 -11.17 -2.00
N LEU A 11 -4.87 -10.67 -2.02
CA LEU A 11 -4.46 -9.43 -1.34
C LEU A 11 -5.13 -8.19 -1.96
N ARG A 12 -5.18 -7.10 -1.17
CA ARG A 12 -5.55 -5.76 -1.70
C ARG A 12 -4.45 -5.26 -2.65
N SER A 13 -4.80 -4.32 -3.53
CA SER A 13 -3.81 -3.65 -4.38
C SER A 13 -2.69 -3.04 -3.54
N VAL A 14 -1.43 -3.30 -3.91
CA VAL A 14 -0.25 -2.78 -3.21
C VAL A 14 0.51 -1.86 -4.14
N THR A 15 0.80 -0.65 -3.70
CA THR A 15 1.72 0.28 -4.38
C THR A 15 2.83 0.71 -3.44
N LEU A 16 4.04 0.84 -3.99
CA LEU A 16 5.25 1.20 -3.28
C LEU A 16 5.84 2.42 -3.99
N GLU A 17 5.85 3.55 -3.31
CA GLU A 17 6.42 4.80 -3.84
C GLU A 17 7.61 5.19 -2.97
N THR A 18 8.82 5.10 -3.52
CA THR A 18 10.06 5.39 -2.80
C THR A 18 10.44 6.86 -2.91
N GLY A 19 11.17 7.39 -1.92
CA GLY A 19 11.69 8.77 -1.95
C GLY A 19 10.63 9.85 -1.65
N VAL A 20 9.54 9.46 -0.99
CA VAL A 20 8.39 10.33 -0.67
C VAL A 20 8.67 11.37 0.42
N SER A 21 9.65 11.11 1.30
CA SER A 21 10.08 12.05 2.34
C SER A 21 11.45 12.61 2.01
N LYS A 22 11.49 13.93 1.78
CA LYS A 22 12.68 14.69 1.38
C LYS A 22 13.84 14.60 2.38
N PHE A 23 13.53 14.47 3.66
CA PHE A 23 14.51 14.51 4.74
C PHE A 23 14.91 13.13 5.26
N ALA A 24 14.19 12.09 4.87
CA ALA A 24 14.52 10.73 5.25
C ALA A 24 15.61 10.18 4.32
N GLU A 25 16.64 9.56 4.88
CA GLU A 25 17.70 8.87 4.14
C GLU A 25 17.14 7.78 3.21
N GLY A 26 16.07 7.12 3.65
CA GLY A 26 15.22 6.26 2.83
C GLY A 26 13.77 6.42 3.27
N SER A 27 12.85 6.50 2.30
CA SER A 27 11.41 6.57 2.57
C SER A 27 10.63 5.78 1.53
N CYS A 28 9.53 5.18 1.96
CA CYS A 28 8.60 4.48 1.07
C CYS A 28 7.17 4.65 1.57
N LEU A 29 6.30 5.20 0.73
CA LEU A 29 4.86 5.22 0.97
C LEU A 29 4.27 3.93 0.42
N ILE A 30 3.78 3.11 1.34
CA ILE A 30 3.11 1.85 1.03
C ILE A 30 1.60 2.10 1.07
N ARG A 31 0.91 1.81 -0.04
CA ARG A 31 -0.56 1.83 -0.07
C ARG A 31 -1.07 0.41 -0.28
N GLN A 32 -1.85 -0.11 0.66
CA GLN A 32 -2.45 -1.44 0.64
C GLN A 32 -3.98 -1.31 0.64
N GLY A 33 -4.56 -1.17 -0.55
CA GLY A 33 -5.93 -0.66 -0.72
C GLY A 33 -6.03 0.73 -0.12
N ASP A 34 -7.00 0.96 0.76
CA ASP A 34 -7.21 2.25 1.42
C ASP A 34 -6.26 2.50 2.60
N THR A 35 -5.48 1.49 3.01
CA THR A 35 -4.50 1.64 4.09
C THR A 35 -3.21 2.25 3.56
N HIS A 36 -2.74 3.33 4.18
CA HIS A 36 -1.53 4.06 3.79
C HIS A 36 -0.53 4.07 4.96
N MET A 37 0.74 3.76 4.69
CA MET A 37 1.84 3.73 5.67
C MET A 37 3.08 4.43 5.10
N LEU A 38 3.80 5.18 5.96
CA LEU A 38 5.02 5.92 5.63
C LEU A 38 6.16 5.54 6.58
#